data_AF-A0A7K4TQD1-F1
#
_entry.id   AF-A0A7K4TQD1-F1
#
_cell.length_a   1.000
_cell.length_b   1.000
_cell.length_c   1.000
_cell.angle_alpha   90.00
_cell.angle_beta   90.00
_cell.angle_gamma   90.00
#
_symmetry.space_group_name_H-M   'P 1'
#
loop_
_entity.id
_entity.type
_entity.pdbx_description
1 polymer ?
#
loop_
_entity_poly.entity_id
_entity_poly.type
_entity_poly.pdbx_seq_one_letter_code
_entity_poly.pdbx_strand_id
1 'polypeptide(L)'
;DLSVRDELDGGEWKFCQGRPQGHERFGTCQQGLAAAFSPDRRYVLLGAPGTYNWKGLLFVTNIESAAPDQRVFRTPQPGERVPGAAADVAHNSYLGSCVCHLLSVTR
;
A
#
# COMPACT_ATOMS: atom_id res chain seq x y z
N ASP A 1 2.07 7.56 34.15
CA ASP A 1 2.79 6.67 33.24
C ASP A 1 1.76 6.03 32.34
N LEU A 2 1.65 6.51 31.10
CA LEU A 2 0.65 6.06 30.11
C LEU A 2 1.30 5.12 29.09
N SER A 3 2.20 4.26 29.55
CA SER A 3 2.74 3.18 28.73
C SER A 3 1.73 2.03 28.64
N VAL A 4 0.57 2.33 28.05
CA VAL A 4 -0.18 1.28 27.37
C VAL A 4 0.70 0.85 26.22
N ARG A 5 1.49 -0.21 26.42
CA ARG A 5 2.00 -1.00 25.30
C ARG A 5 0.77 -1.69 24.75
N ASP A 6 0.11 -0.97 23.86
CA ASP A 6 -0.96 -1.51 23.05
C ASP A 6 -0.35 -2.70 22.31
N GLU A 7 -0.74 -3.91 22.74
CA GLU A 7 -0.67 -5.17 21.98
C GLU A 7 -1.55 -5.09 20.71
N LEU A 8 -1.69 -3.89 20.14
CA LEU A 8 -2.65 -3.58 19.11
C LEU A 8 -1.95 -3.67 17.74
N ASP A 9 -2.69 -4.28 16.81
CA ASP A 9 -2.59 -4.07 15.37
C ASP A 9 -1.60 -4.93 14.56
N GLY A 10 -0.99 -5.99 15.10
CA GLY A 10 -0.18 -6.93 14.28
C GLY A 10 1.19 -6.38 13.81
N GLY A 11 1.62 -5.25 14.35
CA GLY A 11 2.98 -4.70 14.28
C GLY A 11 3.09 -3.37 13.53
N GLU A 12 4.31 -2.82 13.46
CA GLU A 12 4.58 -1.58 12.74
C GLU A 12 4.82 -1.82 11.23
N TRP A 13 3.84 -1.48 10.40
CA TRP A 13 4.01 -1.53 8.95
C TRP A 13 4.93 -0.41 8.43
N LYS A 14 6.12 -0.77 7.98
CA LYS A 14 7.19 0.16 7.57
C LYS A 14 7.70 -0.08 6.15
N PHE A 15 6.80 -0.27 5.17
CA PHE A 15 7.17 -0.73 3.82
C PHE A 15 8.14 0.19 3.07
N CYS A 16 8.07 1.50 3.34
CA CYS A 16 8.94 2.48 2.70
C CYS A 16 10.22 2.76 3.48
N GLN A 17 10.31 2.33 4.73
CA GLN A 17 11.52 2.50 5.54
C GLN A 17 12.65 1.62 5.02
N GLY A 18 13.87 2.16 4.99
CA GLY A 18 15.06 1.41 4.56
C GLY A 18 15.13 1.10 3.06
N ARG A 19 14.17 1.59 2.27
CA ARG A 19 14.18 1.43 0.81
C ARG A 19 15.07 2.49 0.13
N PRO A 20 15.52 2.26 -1.11
CA PRO A 20 16.35 3.21 -1.82
C PRO A 20 15.65 4.57 -1.98
N GLN A 21 16.40 5.62 -1.68
CA GLN A 21 15.94 7.00 -1.74
C GLN A 21 15.87 7.50 -3.20
N GLY A 22 15.38 8.73 -3.38
CA GLY A 22 15.15 9.34 -4.70
C GLY A 22 13.68 9.33 -5.10
N HIS A 23 13.26 10.31 -5.89
CA HIS A 23 11.88 10.46 -6.34
C HIS A 23 11.49 9.34 -7.31
N GLU A 24 12.45 8.79 -8.04
CA GLU A 24 12.32 7.64 -8.93
C GLU A 24 12.16 6.30 -8.18
N ARG A 25 12.29 6.33 -6.84
CA ARG A 25 12.16 5.16 -5.95
C ARG A 25 11.23 5.46 -4.79
N PHE A 26 11.71 5.47 -3.54
CA PHE A 26 10.88 5.58 -2.33
C PHE A 26 11.05 6.90 -1.56
N GLY A 27 11.88 7.84 -2.04
CA GLY A 27 12.19 9.08 -1.32
C GLY A 27 10.97 9.96 -1.01
N THR A 28 9.89 9.82 -1.78
CA THR A 28 8.62 10.55 -1.61
C THR A 28 7.43 9.61 -1.32
N CYS A 29 7.68 8.42 -0.80
CA CYS A 29 6.70 7.33 -0.73
C CYS A 29 5.31 7.73 -0.18
N GLN A 30 5.24 8.50 0.90
CA GLN A 30 3.98 8.91 1.55
C GLN A 30 3.10 7.70 1.94
N GLN A 31 3.72 6.69 2.56
CA GLN A 31 3.04 5.50 3.05
C GLN A 31 1.90 5.89 4.01
N GLY A 32 0.73 5.29 3.82
CA GLY A 32 -0.42 5.48 4.70
C GLY A 32 -1.24 6.73 4.39
N LEU A 33 -0.99 7.41 3.27
CA LEU A 33 -1.82 8.54 2.85
C LEU A 33 -3.31 8.15 2.73
N ALA A 34 -3.56 6.91 2.31
CA ALA A 34 -4.87 6.30 2.32
C ALA A 34 -4.80 4.92 2.96
N ALA A 35 -5.82 4.58 3.75
CA ALA A 35 -5.94 3.28 4.41
C ALA A 35 -7.38 2.78 4.41
N ALA A 36 -7.57 1.47 4.27
CA ALA A 36 -8.87 0.82 4.42
C ALA A 36 -8.72 -0.59 4.95
N PHE A 37 -9.75 -1.08 5.64
CA PHE A 37 -9.85 -2.49 5.99
C PHE A 37 -10.70 -3.24 4.96
N SER A 38 -10.30 -4.46 4.67
CA SER A 38 -11.14 -5.43 3.95
C SER A 38 -12.44 -5.72 4.72
N PRO A 39 -13.53 -6.10 4.02
CA PRO A 39 -14.83 -6.41 4.65
C PRO A 39 -14.74 -7.51 5.71
N ASP A 40 -13.89 -8.52 5.48
CA ASP A 40 -13.66 -9.61 6.42
C ASP A 40 -12.68 -9.25 7.54
N ARG A 41 -12.18 -8.01 7.55
CA ARG A 41 -11.25 -7.44 8.54
C ARG A 41 -9.93 -8.19 8.68
N ARG A 42 -9.58 -9.04 7.70
CA ARG A 42 -8.33 -9.82 7.74
C ARG A 42 -7.16 -9.08 7.11
N TYR A 43 -7.46 -8.09 6.28
CA TYR A 43 -6.46 -7.31 5.55
C TYR A 43 -6.63 -5.82 5.76
N VAL A 44 -5.49 -5.13 5.80
CA VAL A 44 -5.38 -3.68 5.67
C VAL A 44 -4.78 -3.34 4.30
N LEU A 45 -5.34 -2.32 3.67
CA LEU A 45 -4.91 -1.75 2.40
C LEU A 45 -4.26 -0.41 2.70
N LEU A 46 -3.03 -0.18 2.21
CA LEU A 46 -2.25 1.03 2.47
C LEU A 46 -1.72 1.62 1.17
N GLY A 47 -2.07 2.88 0.91
CA GLY A 47 -1.63 3.64 -0.24
C GLY A 47 -0.30 4.36 -0.02
N ALA A 48 0.51 4.44 -1.08
CA ALA A 48 1.81 5.12 -1.09
C ALA A 48 2.05 5.82 -2.45
N PRO A 49 1.33 6.93 -2.73
CA PRO A 49 1.24 7.49 -4.08
C PRO A 49 2.51 8.18 -4.57
N GLY A 50 3.44 8.56 -3.70
CA GLY A 50 4.65 9.27 -4.12
C GLY A 50 5.84 8.38 -4.43
N THR A 51 5.65 7.07 -4.54
CA THR A 51 6.68 6.15 -5.01
C THR A 51 6.84 6.19 -6.53
N TYR A 52 8.05 5.89 -7.03
CA TYR A 52 8.36 5.70 -8.44
C TYR A 52 7.91 6.86 -9.36
N ASN A 53 8.40 8.08 -9.13
CA ASN A 53 7.98 9.30 -9.83
C ASN A 53 6.47 9.53 -9.75
N TRP A 54 5.94 9.43 -8.52
CA TRP A 54 4.51 9.57 -8.23
C TRP A 54 3.61 8.64 -9.06
N LYS A 55 4.15 7.50 -9.49
CA LYS A 55 3.37 6.42 -10.08
C LYS A 55 2.46 5.79 -9.02
N GLY A 56 3.00 5.59 -7.82
CA GLY A 56 2.27 5.13 -6.64
C GLY A 56 2.23 3.61 -6.47
N LEU A 57 1.83 3.19 -5.27
CA LEU A 57 1.71 1.79 -4.85
C LEU A 57 0.49 1.60 -3.96
N LEU A 58 -0.08 0.40 -4.00
CA LEU A 58 -1.06 -0.09 -3.04
C LEU A 58 -0.54 -1.38 -2.39
N PHE A 59 -0.37 -1.34 -1.07
CA PHE A 59 0.03 -2.50 -0.26
C PHE A 59 -1.21 -3.15 0.34
N VAL A 60 -1.29 -4.47 0.30
CA VAL A 60 -2.30 -5.26 1.01
C VAL A 60 -1.60 -6.26 1.89
N THR A 61 -1.89 -6.21 3.18
CA THR A 61 -1.25 -7.07 4.19
C THR A 61 -2.27 -7.57 5.19
N ASN A 62 -2.02 -8.74 5.76
CA ASN A 62 -2.82 -9.28 6.83
C ASN A 62 -2.69 -8.40 8.09
N ILE A 63 -3.79 -8.25 8.84
CA ILE A 63 -3.84 -7.42 10.05
C ILE A 63 -3.02 -7.98 11.20
N GLU A 64 -2.71 -9.28 11.21
CA GLU A 64 -1.93 -9.95 12.25
C GLU A 64 -0.42 -9.94 11.95
N SER A 65 0.01 -9.35 10.82
CA SER A 65 1.40 -9.39 10.40
C SER A 65 1.86 -8.10 9.74
N ALA A 66 2.89 -7.51 10.33
CA ALA A 66 3.68 -6.43 9.75
C ALA A 66 4.84 -6.90 8.84
N ALA A 67 4.91 -8.20 8.55
CA ALA A 67 5.92 -8.71 7.62
C ALA A 67 5.75 -8.04 6.25
N PRO A 68 6.81 -7.39 5.71
CA PRO A 68 6.73 -6.75 4.41
C PRO A 68 6.41 -7.80 3.31
N ASP A 69 5.67 -7.37 2.28
CA ASP A 69 5.48 -8.04 1.00
C ASP A 69 4.29 -9.02 0.83
N GLN A 70 3.24 -8.96 1.66
CA GLN A 70 2.15 -9.94 1.52
C GLN A 70 1.37 -9.85 0.19
N ARG A 71 1.05 -8.65 -0.34
CA ARG A 71 0.74 -8.39 -1.77
C ARG A 71 0.98 -6.90 -2.09
N VAL A 72 1.77 -6.61 -3.12
CA VAL A 72 1.98 -5.24 -3.60
C VAL A 72 1.32 -5.09 -4.97
N PHE A 73 0.28 -4.27 -5.03
CA PHE A 73 -0.28 -3.81 -6.29
C PHE A 73 0.54 -2.61 -6.72
N ARG A 74 1.44 -2.91 -7.65
CA ARG A 74 2.22 -1.94 -8.37
C ARG A 74 1.93 -2.13 -9.82
N THR A 75 2.22 -1.09 -10.56
CA THR A 75 2.19 -1.20 -11.98
C THR A 75 3.48 -1.82 -12.53
N PRO A 76 3.40 -2.62 -13.60
CA PRO A 76 4.53 -3.38 -14.09
C PRO A 76 5.70 -2.47 -14.43
N GLN A 77 6.93 -2.98 -14.28
CA GLN A 77 8.10 -2.27 -14.81
C GLN A 77 8.13 -2.39 -16.34
N PRO A 78 8.75 -1.43 -17.05
CA PRO A 78 9.04 -1.58 -18.47
C PRO A 78 9.80 -2.90 -18.72
N GLY A 79 9.20 -3.81 -19.50
CA GLY A 79 9.77 -5.14 -19.79
C GLY A 79 9.28 -6.28 -18.88
N GLU A 80 8.52 -5.99 -17.83
CA GLU A 80 7.89 -7.01 -16.99
C GLU A 80 6.69 -7.65 -17.72
N ARG A 81 6.75 -8.97 -17.97
CA ARG A 81 5.65 -9.71 -18.60
C ARG A 81 4.61 -10.08 -17.55
N VAL A 82 3.47 -9.40 -17.56
CA VAL A 82 2.34 -9.73 -16.68
C VAL A 82 1.21 -10.35 -17.53
N PRO A 83 0.79 -11.60 -17.25
CA PRO A 83 -0.30 -12.24 -17.98
C PRO A 83 -1.61 -11.45 -17.80
N GLY A 84 -2.25 -11.06 -18.91
CA GLY A 84 -3.53 -10.33 -18.88
C GLY A 84 -3.45 -8.86 -18.43
N ALA A 85 -2.28 -8.22 -18.52
CA ALA A 85 -2.00 -6.92 -17.91
C ALA A 85 -2.96 -5.78 -18.33
N ALA A 86 -3.55 -5.12 -17.34
CA ALA A 86 -3.91 -3.71 -17.46
C ALA A 86 -2.64 -2.89 -17.76
N ALA A 87 -2.76 -1.89 -18.63
CA ALA A 87 -1.64 -1.05 -19.02
C ALA A 87 -0.94 -0.43 -17.81
N ASP A 88 0.36 -0.14 -17.97
CA ASP A 88 1.10 0.63 -16.98
C ASP A 88 0.44 2.00 -16.74
N VAL A 89 0.39 2.45 -15.48
CA VAL A 89 -0.05 3.79 -15.11
C VAL A 89 1.14 4.70 -15.34
N ALA A 90 0.87 5.88 -15.90
CA ALA A 90 1.92 6.84 -16.17
C ALA A 90 2.58 7.34 -14.87
N HIS A 91 3.73 7.98 -15.00
CA HIS A 91 4.27 8.82 -13.92
C HIS A 91 3.23 9.88 -13.52
N ASN A 92 3.27 10.31 -12.25
CA ASN A 92 2.32 11.27 -11.68
C ASN A 92 0.84 10.81 -11.68
N SER A 93 0.60 9.50 -11.65
CA SER A 93 -0.76 8.95 -11.55
C SER A 93 -1.30 8.90 -10.12
N TYR A 94 -0.42 8.97 -9.11
CA TYR A 94 -0.78 8.93 -7.69
C TYR A 94 -1.61 7.69 -7.28
N LEU A 95 -1.27 6.50 -7.81
CA LEU A 95 -1.93 5.26 -7.42
C LEU A 95 -1.85 5.08 -5.89
N GLY A 96 -3.01 4.81 -5.27
CA GLY A 96 -3.11 4.69 -3.81
C GLY A 96 -3.32 6.00 -3.07
N SER A 97 -3.59 7.13 -3.75
CA SER A 97 -3.97 8.38 -3.08
C SER A 97 -5.32 8.31 -2.35
N CYS A 98 -6.19 7.37 -2.72
CA CYS A 98 -7.42 7.04 -2.02
C CYS A 98 -7.68 5.53 -2.12
N VAL A 99 -8.25 4.94 -1.07
CA VAL A 99 -8.70 3.54 -1.06
C VAL A 99 -10.09 3.48 -0.44
N CYS A 100 -10.99 2.73 -1.08
CA CYS A 100 -12.35 2.51 -0.60
C CYS A 100 -12.68 1.03 -0.73
N HIS A 101 -13.57 0.56 0.13
CA HIS A 101 -14.22 -0.73 0.00
C HIS A 101 -15.74 -0.51 -0.07
N LEU A 102 -16.43 -1.32 -0.88
CA LEU A 102 -17.89 -1.27 -1.03
C LEU A 102 -18.58 -2.04 0.10
N LEU A 103 -19.23 -1.31 1.00
CA LEU A 103 -20.15 -1.90 1.97
C LEU A 103 -21.44 -2.31 1.27
N SER A 104 -21.76 -3.62 1.24
CA SER A 104 -23.06 -4.09 0.79
C SER A 104 -24.06 -3.96 1.93
N VAL A 105 -25.03 -3.06 1.78
CA VAL A 105 -26.18 -2.94 2.69
C VAL A 105 -27.31 -3.79 2.12
N THR A 106 -27.44 -5.03 2.58
CA THR A 106 -28.62 -5.85 2.31
C THR A 106 -29.76 -5.39 3.21
N ARG A 107 -30.91 -5.10 2.59
CA ARG A 107 -32.14 -4.62 3.24
C ARG A 107 -32.87 -5.74 3.97
#